data_AF-A0A812Z3W7-F1
#
_entry.id   AF-A0A812Z3W7-F1
#
_cell.length_a   1.000
_cell.length_b   1.000
_cell.length_c   1.000
_cell.angle_alpha   90.00
_cell.angle_beta   90.00
_cell.angle_gamma   90.00
#
_symmetry.space_group_name_H-M   'P 1'
#
loop_
_entity.id
_entity.type
_entity.pdbx_description
1 polymer ?
#
loop_
_entity_poly.entity_id
_entity_poly.type
_entity_poly.pdbx_seq_one_letter_code
_entity_poly.pdbx_strand_id
1 'polypeptide(L)'
;MVKTFSGVDHVSALLVPYGSTFQTALGTTARIFGVSAAALAPDLSTLLLLCDRGEIFEATVAFGNRSISFSSLSWQDRRELLARDRNGKPITLDAEGLTVAGSQVFVSTEPSRLFRLPDWASAPWKRPAGPLEAQLLAHQPSEYFAGELPNQGLEALTSPRTKEAVTSIVTGIEGPLVQDDPRVRRVLEVDAASGKLLRSQFFLLDEAEGGVPQLLLSEIAALDAEGLAG
;
A
#
# COMPACT_ATOMS: atom_id res chain seq x y z
N MET A 1 2.81 -12.30 28.95
CA MET A 1 1.59 -11.68 28.40
C MET A 1 2.03 -10.86 27.19
N VAL A 2 1.74 -11.32 25.97
CA VAL A 2 2.08 -10.62 24.73
C VAL A 2 1.11 -9.44 24.63
N LYS A 3 1.61 -8.21 24.66
CA LYS A 3 0.78 -7.05 24.34
C LYS A 3 0.61 -7.03 22.83
N THR A 4 -0.61 -7.26 22.36
CA THR A 4 -1.01 -7.02 20.98
C THR A 4 -0.89 -5.51 20.75
N PHE A 5 0.02 -5.08 19.90
CA PHE A 5 0.13 -3.68 19.51
C PHE A 5 -1.07 -3.34 18.61
N SER A 6 -2.11 -2.73 19.17
CA SER A 6 -3.13 -2.03 18.38
C SER A 6 -2.63 -0.64 18.04
N GLY A 7 -2.70 -0.23 16.76
CA GLY A 7 -2.35 1.13 16.32
C GLY A 7 -1.11 1.27 15.43
N VAL A 8 -0.46 0.18 15.00
CA VAL A 8 0.51 0.27 13.89
C VAL A 8 -0.28 0.22 12.59
N ASP A 9 -0.58 1.39 12.04
CA ASP A 9 -1.43 1.54 10.84
C ASP A 9 -0.62 1.50 9.53
N HIS A 10 0.70 1.74 9.61
CA HIS A 10 1.55 1.84 8.44
C HIS A 10 3.01 1.50 8.79
N VAL A 11 3.67 0.71 7.95
CA VAL A 11 5.12 0.52 8.00
C VAL A 11 5.72 1.42 6.92
N SER A 12 6.24 2.57 7.34
CA SER A 12 6.68 3.64 6.42
C SER A 12 7.93 3.29 5.62
N ALA A 13 8.78 2.40 6.13
CA ALA A 13 9.92 1.89 5.40
C ALA A 13 10.36 0.54 5.96
N LEU A 14 10.62 -0.41 5.05
CA LEU A 14 11.39 -1.61 5.35
C LEU A 14 12.62 -1.63 4.45
N LEU A 15 13.80 -1.52 5.05
CA LEU A 15 15.05 -1.62 4.30
C LEU A 15 15.33 -3.09 3.95
N VAL A 16 14.92 -3.48 2.75
CA VAL A 16 15.32 -4.75 2.13
C VAL A 16 16.26 -4.45 0.97
N PRO A 17 17.53 -4.89 1.00
CA PRO A 17 18.45 -4.67 -0.11
C PRO A 17 17.90 -5.21 -1.43
N TYR A 18 18.07 -4.46 -2.51
CA TYR A 18 17.66 -4.91 -3.86
C TYR A 18 18.27 -6.27 -4.19
N GLY A 19 17.43 -7.18 -4.67
CA GLY A 19 17.84 -8.52 -5.06
C GLY A 19 18.06 -9.48 -3.90
N SER A 20 17.66 -9.11 -2.68
CA SER A 20 17.66 -10.01 -1.53
C SER A 20 16.87 -11.27 -1.85
N THR A 21 17.41 -12.43 -1.48
CA THR A 21 16.72 -13.70 -1.57
C THR A 21 16.32 -14.19 -0.18
N PHE A 22 15.19 -14.88 -0.12
CA PHE A 22 14.75 -15.50 1.11
C PHE A 22 14.12 -16.87 0.82
N GLN A 23 14.08 -17.72 1.83
CA GLN A 23 13.39 -19.00 1.79
C GLN A 23 12.01 -18.82 2.42
N THR A 24 10.95 -19.15 1.68
CA THR A 24 9.61 -19.28 2.26
C THR A 24 9.57 -20.50 3.19
N ALA A 25 8.58 -20.54 4.08
CA ALA A 25 8.28 -21.74 4.87
C ALA A 25 7.97 -22.97 4.00
N LEU A 26 7.62 -22.77 2.73
CA LEU A 26 7.34 -23.81 1.73
C LEU A 26 8.58 -24.25 0.94
N GLY A 27 9.77 -23.75 1.28
CA GLY A 27 11.04 -24.14 0.65
C GLY A 27 11.27 -23.55 -0.74
N THR A 28 10.51 -22.51 -1.10
CA THR A 28 10.75 -21.73 -2.32
C THR A 28 11.72 -20.59 -2.04
N THR A 29 12.80 -20.53 -2.82
CA THR A 29 13.63 -19.33 -2.89
C THR A 29 12.89 -18.26 -3.67
N ALA A 30 12.66 -17.11 -3.04
CA ALA A 30 12.11 -15.94 -3.70
C ALA A 30 13.08 -14.78 -3.64
N ARG A 31 12.94 -13.83 -4.57
CA ARG A 31 13.81 -12.67 -4.72
C ARG A 31 12.99 -11.39 -4.68
N ILE A 32 13.40 -10.44 -3.87
CA ILE A 32 12.78 -9.12 -3.75
C ILE A 32 13.51 -8.18 -4.70
N PHE A 33 12.80 -7.65 -5.69
CA PHE A 33 13.34 -6.73 -6.70
C PHE A 33 13.15 -5.25 -6.33
N GLY A 34 12.50 -4.95 -5.21
CA GLY A 34 12.17 -3.61 -4.74
C GLY A 34 11.00 -3.74 -3.78
N VAL A 35 10.94 -2.93 -2.72
CA VAL A 35 9.79 -2.90 -1.80
C VAL A 35 9.10 -1.57 -2.02
N SER A 36 7.92 -1.62 -2.63
CA SER A 36 7.12 -0.44 -2.92
C SER A 36 6.26 -0.06 -1.72
N ALA A 37 5.69 -1.05 -1.02
CA ALA A 37 4.88 -0.77 0.17
C ALA A 37 4.87 -1.92 1.19
N ALA A 38 4.55 -1.58 2.43
CA ALA A 38 4.44 -2.51 3.55
C ALA A 38 3.21 -2.21 4.40
N ALA A 39 2.44 -3.23 4.75
CA ALA A 39 1.24 -3.11 5.59
C ALA A 39 1.07 -4.31 6.51
N LEU A 40 0.54 -4.08 7.72
CA LEU A 40 0.16 -5.17 8.62
C LEU A 40 -1.23 -5.68 8.27
N ALA A 41 -1.37 -7.00 8.21
CA ALA A 41 -2.64 -7.68 8.12
C ALA A 41 -3.48 -7.45 9.38
N PRO A 42 -4.79 -7.75 9.35
CA PRO A 42 -5.71 -7.45 10.45
C PRO A 42 -5.44 -8.27 11.72
N ASP A 43 -4.72 -9.38 11.58
CA ASP A 43 -4.28 -10.21 12.71
C ASP A 43 -3.11 -9.58 13.51
N LEU A 44 -2.52 -8.49 13.01
CA LEU A 44 -1.41 -7.74 13.62
C LEU A 44 -0.12 -8.56 13.81
N SER A 45 -0.03 -9.71 13.15
CA SER A 45 1.10 -10.64 13.20
C SER A 45 1.64 -10.99 11.81
N THR A 46 0.90 -10.66 10.75
CA THR A 46 1.33 -10.85 9.38
C THR A 46 1.67 -9.51 8.75
N LEU A 47 2.90 -9.39 8.24
CA LEU A 47 3.37 -8.30 7.42
C LEU A 47 3.18 -8.68 5.95
N LEU A 48 2.48 -7.83 5.22
CA LEU A 48 2.39 -7.86 3.77
C LEU A 48 3.40 -6.88 3.19
N LEU A 49 4.24 -7.35 2.28
CA LEU A 49 5.09 -6.49 1.48
C LEU A 49 4.67 -6.58 0.03
N LEU A 50 4.42 -5.42 -0.56
CA LEU A 50 4.27 -5.25 -1.99
C LEU A 50 5.64 -4.95 -2.58
N CYS A 51 5.97 -5.67 -3.64
CA CYS A 51 7.20 -5.51 -4.38
C CYS A 51 6.91 -5.20 -5.84
N ASP A 52 7.87 -4.55 -6.49
CA ASP A 52 7.90 -4.29 -7.92
C ASP A 52 7.45 -5.52 -8.71
N ARG A 53 6.80 -5.27 -9.85
CA ARG A 53 6.21 -6.31 -10.73
C ARG A 53 5.01 -7.04 -10.14
N GLY A 54 4.40 -6.51 -9.08
CA GLY A 54 3.13 -7.01 -8.56
C GLY A 54 3.29 -8.32 -7.80
N GLU A 55 4.27 -8.38 -6.90
CA GLU A 55 4.44 -9.51 -5.99
C GLU A 55 4.07 -9.11 -4.57
N ILE A 56 3.31 -9.98 -3.88
CA ILE A 56 3.06 -9.85 -2.45
C ILE A 56 3.82 -10.93 -1.70
N PHE A 57 4.55 -10.49 -0.68
CA PHE A 57 5.22 -11.35 0.28
C PHE A 57 4.54 -11.28 1.62
N GLU A 58 4.37 -12.45 2.22
CA GLU A 58 3.80 -12.59 3.56
C GLU A 58 4.89 -13.00 4.53
N ALA A 59 5.02 -12.27 5.63
CA ALA A 59 5.92 -12.62 6.71
C ALA A 59 5.19 -12.59 8.05
N THR A 60 5.42 -13.61 8.87
CA THR A 60 5.06 -13.56 10.28
C THR A 60 6.05 -12.64 10.98
N VAL A 61 5.53 -11.62 11.65
CA VAL A 61 6.32 -10.65 12.42
C VAL A 61 5.92 -10.69 13.89
N ALA A 62 6.88 -10.42 14.76
CA ALA A 62 6.63 -10.12 16.16
C ALA A 62 7.37 -8.83 16.53
N PHE A 63 6.80 -8.07 17.45
CA PHE A 63 7.36 -6.81 17.91
C PHE A 63 7.99 -6.95 19.29
N GLY A 64 9.07 -6.20 19.51
CA GLY A 64 9.65 -6.06 20.83
C GLY A 64 8.65 -5.45 21.83
N ASN A 65 8.77 -5.79 23.11
CA ASN A 65 7.88 -5.27 24.16
C ASN A 65 8.21 -3.82 24.60
N ARG A 66 9.26 -3.21 24.03
CA ARG A 66 9.78 -1.89 24.40
C ARG A 66 10.08 -0.98 23.21
N SER A 67 10.01 -1.49 21.98
CA SER A 67 10.20 -0.72 20.75
C SER A 67 9.33 -1.29 19.63
N ILE A 68 8.97 -0.46 18.66
CA ILE A 68 8.27 -0.88 17.42
C ILE A 68 9.26 -1.52 16.43
N SER A 69 10.26 -2.23 16.95
CA SER A 69 11.22 -2.97 16.15
C SER A 69 10.75 -4.41 16.05
N PHE A 70 10.93 -5.03 14.88
CA PHE A 70 10.70 -6.45 14.73
C PHE A 70 11.66 -7.23 15.64
N SER A 71 11.11 -8.03 16.56
CA SER A 71 11.88 -9.03 17.31
C SER A 71 12.12 -10.30 16.49
N SER A 72 11.25 -10.56 15.51
CA SER A 72 11.40 -11.64 14.54
C SER A 72 10.65 -11.33 13.25
N LEU A 73 11.17 -11.81 12.13
CA LEU A 73 10.53 -11.79 10.82
C LEU A 73 10.77 -13.16 10.16
N SER A 74 9.70 -13.83 9.73
CA SER A 74 9.76 -15.14 9.09
C SER A 74 8.87 -15.18 7.86
N TRP A 75 9.47 -15.30 6.68
CA TRP A 75 8.77 -15.35 5.42
C TRP A 75 7.95 -16.64 5.27
N GLN A 76 6.66 -16.48 5.02
CA GLN A 76 5.72 -17.58 4.88
C GLN A 76 5.48 -17.90 3.41
N ASP A 77 5.16 -16.88 2.61
CA ASP A 77 4.67 -17.09 1.25
C ASP A 77 5.04 -15.95 0.30
N ARG A 78 4.95 -16.24 -1.00
CA ARG A 78 5.05 -15.31 -2.13
C ARG A 78 3.87 -15.54 -3.05
N ARG A 79 3.18 -14.47 -3.40
CA ARG A 79 2.05 -14.50 -4.32
C ARG A 79 2.23 -13.49 -5.45
N GLU A 80 1.96 -13.94 -6.67
CA GLU A 80 1.84 -13.06 -7.83
C GLU A 80 0.47 -12.38 -7.83
N LEU A 81 0.42 -11.09 -8.14
CA LEU A 81 -0.83 -10.38 -8.42
C LEU A 81 -1.17 -10.52 -9.89
N LEU A 82 -2.35 -11.08 -10.16
CA LEU A 82 -2.91 -11.13 -11.51
C LEU A 82 -4.00 -10.09 -11.65
N ALA A 83 -3.90 -9.26 -12.66
CA ALA A 83 -5.00 -8.38 -13.05
C ALA A 83 -5.35 -8.56 -14.52
N ARG A 84 -6.57 -8.16 -14.85
CA ARG A 84 -7.10 -8.17 -16.21
C ARG A 84 -7.62 -6.80 -16.56
N ASP A 85 -7.46 -6.42 -17.82
CA ASP A 85 -8.15 -5.25 -18.36
C ASP A 85 -9.66 -5.52 -18.52
N ARG A 86 -10.40 -4.49 -18.95
CA ARG A 86 -11.84 -4.58 -19.25
C ARG A 86 -12.22 -5.64 -20.30
N ASN A 87 -11.27 -6.12 -21.09
CA ASN A 87 -11.46 -7.16 -22.09
C ASN A 87 -11.02 -8.55 -21.59
N GLY A 88 -10.62 -8.68 -20.33
CA GLY A 88 -10.14 -9.92 -19.73
C GLY A 88 -8.67 -10.24 -20.04
N LYS A 89 -7.94 -9.36 -20.73
CA LYS A 89 -6.54 -9.57 -21.09
C LYS A 89 -5.65 -9.38 -19.85
N PRO A 90 -4.70 -10.30 -19.58
CA PRO A 90 -3.73 -10.11 -18.50
C PRO A 90 -2.99 -8.79 -18.64
N ILE A 91 -2.84 -8.08 -17.53
CA ILE A 91 -2.02 -6.87 -17.42
C ILE A 91 -0.96 -7.12 -16.36
N THR A 92 0.27 -6.70 -16.66
CA THR A 92 1.32 -6.63 -15.65
C THR A 92 1.01 -5.45 -14.73
N LEU A 93 1.13 -5.69 -13.43
CA LEU A 93 0.98 -4.67 -12.40
C LEU A 93 2.37 -4.22 -11.99
N ASP A 94 2.63 -2.92 -12.13
CA ASP A 94 3.77 -2.28 -11.47
C ASP A 94 3.22 -1.60 -10.23
N ALA A 95 3.41 -2.23 -9.08
CA ALA A 95 2.58 -1.99 -7.92
C ALA A 95 3.34 -1.12 -6.92
N GLU A 96 2.74 0.00 -6.50
CA GLU A 96 3.42 1.07 -5.79
C GLU A 96 2.92 1.24 -4.35
N GLY A 97 1.61 1.09 -4.14
CA GLY A 97 0.99 1.28 -2.83
C GLY A 97 0.21 0.07 -2.36
N LEU A 98 0.18 -0.13 -1.04
CA LEU A 98 -0.58 -1.19 -0.37
C LEU A 98 -1.25 -0.64 0.88
N THR A 99 -2.53 -0.97 1.08
CA THR A 99 -3.19 -0.73 2.36
C THR A 99 -4.10 -1.89 2.75
N VAL A 100 -4.24 -2.10 4.06
CA VAL A 100 -5.08 -3.13 4.67
C VAL A 100 -6.05 -2.47 5.64
N ALA A 101 -7.33 -2.72 5.42
CA ALA A 101 -8.43 -2.01 6.06
C ALA A 101 -9.55 -2.99 6.40
N GLY A 102 -9.68 -3.34 7.69
CA GLY A 102 -10.46 -4.52 8.07
C GLY A 102 -9.95 -5.75 7.29
N SER A 103 -10.82 -6.56 6.71
CA SER A 103 -10.40 -7.70 5.87
C SER A 103 -10.05 -7.32 4.42
N GLN A 104 -10.19 -6.05 4.02
CA GLN A 104 -9.97 -5.62 2.65
C GLN A 104 -8.52 -5.22 2.42
N VAL A 105 -7.99 -5.56 1.25
CA VAL A 105 -6.62 -5.23 0.84
C VAL A 105 -6.69 -4.51 -0.51
N PHE A 106 -6.02 -3.37 -0.60
CA PHE A 106 -6.01 -2.54 -1.81
C PHE A 106 -4.59 -2.27 -2.25
N VAL A 107 -4.41 -2.21 -3.57
CA VAL A 107 -3.12 -2.00 -4.23
C VAL A 107 -3.25 -0.90 -5.27
N SER A 108 -2.31 0.03 -5.30
CA SER A 108 -2.17 1.01 -6.37
C SER A 108 -1.03 0.60 -7.29
N THR A 109 -1.17 0.89 -8.58
CA THR A 109 -0.19 0.48 -9.59
C THR A 109 -0.01 1.55 -10.65
N GLU A 110 1.16 1.63 -11.28
CA GLU A 110 1.37 2.44 -12.46
C GLU A 110 0.78 1.81 -13.74
N PRO A 111 0.27 2.61 -14.69
CA PRO A 111 -0.10 4.01 -14.53
C PRO A 111 -1.42 4.11 -13.74
N SER A 112 -1.34 4.68 -12.54
CA SER A 112 -2.40 5.07 -11.59
C SER A 112 -3.74 4.33 -11.67
N ARG A 113 -3.70 3.02 -11.39
CA ARG A 113 -4.87 2.16 -11.22
C ARG A 113 -4.99 1.75 -9.76
N LEU A 114 -6.22 1.67 -9.27
CA LEU A 114 -6.53 1.14 -7.95
C LEU A 114 -7.19 -0.23 -8.09
N PHE A 115 -6.63 -1.21 -7.40
CA PHE A 115 -7.13 -2.56 -7.35
C PHE A 115 -7.55 -2.94 -5.93
N ARG A 116 -8.54 -3.83 -5.87
CA ARG A 116 -8.92 -4.56 -4.67
C ARG A 116 -8.51 -6.01 -4.82
N LEU A 117 -7.79 -6.52 -3.84
CA LEU A 117 -7.45 -7.95 -3.78
C LEU A 117 -8.59 -8.74 -3.15
N PRO A 118 -8.57 -10.08 -3.21
CA PRO A 118 -9.53 -10.89 -2.47
C PRO A 118 -9.55 -10.51 -0.99
N ASP A 119 -10.68 -10.70 -0.32
CA ASP A 119 -10.80 -10.45 1.12
C ASP A 119 -9.78 -11.32 1.90
N TRP A 120 -9.02 -10.75 2.82
CA TRP A 120 -7.99 -11.44 3.61
C TRP A 120 -8.50 -12.72 4.29
N ALA A 121 -9.75 -12.72 4.77
CA ALA A 121 -10.35 -13.88 5.43
C ALA A 121 -10.85 -14.95 4.43
N SER A 122 -10.81 -14.67 3.13
CA SER A 122 -11.32 -15.54 2.07
C SER A 122 -10.36 -16.69 1.70
N ALA A 123 -10.91 -17.68 0.99
CA ALA A 123 -10.17 -18.89 0.61
C ALA A 123 -8.90 -18.63 -0.25
N PRO A 124 -8.85 -17.68 -1.21
CA PRO A 124 -7.64 -17.35 -1.95
C PRO A 124 -6.40 -17.11 -1.07
N TRP A 125 -6.53 -16.36 0.03
CA TRP A 125 -5.42 -16.10 0.96
C TRP A 125 -5.10 -17.29 1.86
N LYS A 126 -6.09 -18.11 2.20
CA LYS A 126 -5.88 -19.31 3.03
C LYS A 126 -5.22 -20.47 2.28
N ARG A 127 -5.10 -20.37 0.94
CA ARG A 127 -4.44 -21.41 0.14
C ARG A 127 -2.93 -21.23 0.23
N PRO A 128 -2.14 -22.31 0.46
CA PRO A 128 -0.69 -22.20 0.64
C PRO A 128 0.09 -21.71 -0.58
N ALA A 129 -0.53 -21.62 -1.76
CA ALA A 129 0.12 -21.14 -2.96
C ALA A 129 -0.92 -20.67 -3.98
N GLY A 130 -0.50 -19.77 -4.84
CA GLY A 130 -1.24 -19.35 -6.01
C GLY A 130 -1.40 -17.83 -6.12
N PRO A 131 -1.71 -17.35 -7.33
CA PRO A 131 -1.87 -15.94 -7.58
C PRO A 131 -3.10 -15.37 -6.89
N LEU A 132 -3.06 -14.06 -6.60
CA LEU A 132 -4.20 -13.28 -6.16
C LEU A 132 -4.76 -12.51 -7.34
N GLU A 133 -6.03 -12.73 -7.66
CA GLU A 133 -6.70 -11.99 -8.73
C GLU A 133 -7.17 -10.64 -8.20
N ALA A 134 -6.52 -9.58 -8.69
CA ALA A 134 -6.79 -8.20 -8.37
C ALA A 134 -7.95 -7.67 -9.23
N GLN A 135 -9.00 -7.20 -8.56
CA GLN A 135 -10.14 -6.56 -9.19
C GLN A 135 -9.87 -5.07 -9.37
N LEU A 136 -9.89 -4.59 -10.62
CA LEU A 136 -9.82 -3.16 -10.89
C LEU A 136 -11.04 -2.46 -10.28
N LEU A 137 -10.78 -1.49 -9.40
CA LEU A 137 -11.82 -0.64 -8.81
C LEU A 137 -11.96 0.67 -9.57
N ALA A 138 -10.82 1.32 -9.80
CA ALA A 138 -10.79 2.67 -10.33
C ALA A 138 -9.65 2.83 -11.31
N HIS A 139 -9.93 3.58 -12.36
CA HIS A 139 -8.91 4.42 -12.99
C HIS A 139 -8.97 5.77 -12.31
N GLN A 140 -7.82 6.40 -12.10
CA GLN A 140 -7.87 7.80 -11.73
C GLN A 140 -8.44 8.68 -12.85
N PRO A 141 -9.03 9.84 -12.50
CA PRO A 141 -9.65 10.71 -13.49
C PRO A 141 -8.62 11.15 -14.52
N SER A 142 -8.93 10.98 -15.81
CA SER A 142 -8.03 11.24 -16.93
C SER A 142 -7.44 12.65 -16.97
N GLU A 143 -8.10 13.62 -16.33
CA GLU A 143 -7.61 15.00 -16.19
C GLU A 143 -6.28 15.11 -15.41
N TYR A 144 -5.95 14.14 -14.56
CA TYR A 144 -4.66 14.09 -13.86
C TYR A 144 -3.54 13.47 -14.72
N PHE A 145 -3.87 12.86 -15.87
CA PHE A 145 -2.94 12.09 -16.74
C PHE A 145 -2.50 12.83 -17.99
N ALA A 146 -3.18 13.92 -18.34
CA ALA A 146 -2.83 14.72 -19.51
C ALA A 146 -1.44 15.40 -19.40
N GLY A 147 -0.76 15.20 -18.27
CA GLY A 147 0.59 15.69 -18.01
C GLY A 147 1.30 14.92 -16.89
N GLU A 148 1.15 13.60 -16.79
CA GLU A 148 2.04 12.83 -15.90
C GLU A 148 3.47 12.84 -16.48
N LEU A 149 4.46 13.10 -15.62
CA LEU A 149 5.86 12.88 -15.99
C LEU A 149 6.17 11.38 -15.90
N PRO A 150 7.18 10.87 -16.63
CA PRO A 150 7.59 9.46 -16.51
C PRO A 150 7.96 9.11 -15.06
N ASN A 151 7.56 7.92 -14.60
CA ASN A 151 7.74 7.43 -13.22
C ASN A 151 7.07 8.36 -12.20
N GLN A 152 5.82 8.71 -12.46
CA GLN A 152 4.97 9.36 -11.47
C GLN A 152 3.70 8.54 -11.33
N GLY A 153 3.64 7.79 -10.24
CA GLY A 153 2.56 6.87 -9.95
C GLY A 153 1.67 7.31 -8.79
N LEU A 154 0.92 6.33 -8.28
CA LEU A 154 0.18 6.47 -7.04
C LEU A 154 0.94 5.92 -5.86
N GLU A 155 1.25 6.84 -4.97
CA GLU A 155 2.03 6.61 -3.77
C GLU A 155 1.14 6.50 -2.54
N ALA A 156 1.67 5.82 -1.52
CA ALA A 156 1.08 5.56 -0.20
C ALA A 156 -0.45 5.46 -0.16
N LEU A 157 -0.97 4.23 -0.12
CA LEU A 157 -2.38 3.99 0.18
C LEU A 157 -2.60 3.97 1.69
N THR A 158 -3.62 4.70 2.14
CA THR A 158 -4.18 4.55 3.49
C THR A 158 -5.70 4.51 3.41
N SER A 159 -6.34 4.04 4.47
CA SER A 159 -7.79 4.10 4.61
C SER A 159 -8.11 4.63 6.00
N PRO A 160 -9.11 5.50 6.18
CA PRO A 160 -9.59 5.84 7.50
C PRO A 160 -10.08 4.56 8.19
N ARG A 161 -9.41 4.11 9.27
CA ARG A 161 -9.86 2.96 10.05
C ARG A 161 -11.07 3.36 10.89
N THR A 162 -12.27 3.15 10.37
CA THR A 162 -13.43 2.94 11.24
C THR A 162 -13.52 1.44 11.56
N LYS A 163 -14.15 1.09 12.69
CA LYS A 163 -14.55 -0.32 12.97
C LYS A 163 -15.60 -0.84 11.99
N GLU A 164 -16.08 0.01 11.09
CA GLU A 164 -17.10 -0.24 10.09
C GLU A 164 -16.45 -0.57 8.74
N ALA A 165 -17.28 -0.87 7.73
CA ALA A 165 -16.81 -1.17 6.39
C ALA A 165 -15.91 -0.05 5.85
N VAL A 166 -14.87 -0.43 5.09
CA VAL A 166 -14.00 0.53 4.41
C VAL A 166 -14.83 1.31 3.39
N THR A 167 -15.05 2.59 3.64
CA THR A 167 -15.87 3.45 2.78
C THR A 167 -15.01 4.27 1.81
N SER A 168 -13.82 4.68 2.22
CA SER A 168 -12.89 5.40 1.36
C SER A 168 -11.43 4.94 1.52
N ILE A 169 -10.65 5.21 0.48
CA ILE A 169 -9.21 5.00 0.41
C ILE A 169 -8.58 6.33 0.01
N VAL A 170 -7.47 6.66 0.64
CA VAL A 170 -6.69 7.86 0.38
C VAL A 170 -5.38 7.45 -0.26
N THR A 171 -5.02 8.12 -1.36
CA THR A 171 -3.78 7.87 -2.11
C THR A 171 -3.11 9.20 -2.49
N GLY A 172 -1.79 9.22 -2.61
CA GLY A 172 -1.03 10.35 -3.15
C GLY A 172 -0.67 10.15 -4.62
N ILE A 173 -0.39 11.25 -5.33
CA ILE A 173 0.32 11.19 -6.62
C ILE A 173 1.80 11.51 -6.36
N GLU A 174 2.69 10.73 -6.98
CA GLU A 174 4.12 10.96 -6.93
C GLU A 174 4.46 12.28 -7.65
N GLY A 175 4.65 13.34 -6.87
CA GLY A 175 5.13 14.62 -7.39
C GLY A 175 4.08 15.48 -8.12
N PRO A 176 4.58 16.50 -8.86
CA PRO A 176 3.78 17.46 -9.61
C PRO A 176 3.44 16.93 -11.02
N LEU A 177 2.31 17.35 -11.59
CA LEU A 177 1.99 17.17 -13.01
C LEU A 177 2.74 18.21 -13.87
N VAL A 178 2.84 17.98 -15.18
CA VAL A 178 3.57 18.80 -16.17
C VAL A 178 3.23 20.29 -16.11
N GLN A 179 1.99 20.65 -15.76
CA GLN A 179 1.55 22.06 -15.69
C GLN A 179 1.62 22.66 -14.29
N ASP A 180 2.01 21.87 -13.29
CA ASP A 180 2.05 22.34 -11.92
C ASP A 180 3.34 23.07 -11.57
N ASP A 181 3.26 23.84 -10.49
CA ASP A 181 4.45 24.18 -9.73
C ASP A 181 5.11 22.88 -9.21
N PRO A 182 6.44 22.70 -9.35
CA PRO A 182 7.14 21.49 -8.94
C PRO A 182 6.93 21.06 -7.47
N ARG A 183 6.52 22.01 -6.63
CA ARG A 183 6.25 21.80 -5.20
C ARG A 183 4.88 21.22 -4.91
N VAL A 184 3.99 21.18 -5.89
CA VAL A 184 2.63 20.66 -5.71
C VAL A 184 2.70 19.16 -5.42
N ARG A 185 1.94 18.76 -4.41
CA ARG A 185 1.59 17.36 -4.13
C ARG A 185 0.09 17.25 -4.02
N ARG A 186 -0.44 16.11 -4.43
CA ARG A 186 -1.88 15.81 -4.41
C ARG A 186 -2.17 14.59 -3.58
N VAL A 187 -3.26 14.68 -2.85
CA VAL A 187 -3.88 13.56 -2.16
C VAL A 187 -5.32 13.46 -2.64
N LEU A 188 -5.72 12.23 -2.94
CA LEU A 188 -6.99 11.87 -3.52
C LEU A 188 -7.69 10.90 -2.58
N GLU A 189 -8.92 11.22 -2.19
CA GLU A 189 -9.81 10.32 -1.49
C GLU A 189 -10.80 9.73 -2.49
N VAL A 190 -10.87 8.41 -2.55
CA VAL A 190 -11.75 7.65 -3.44
C VAL A 190 -12.68 6.76 -2.64
N ASP A 191 -13.90 6.56 -3.15
CA ASP A 191 -14.84 5.59 -2.62
C ASP A 191 -14.31 4.17 -2.81
N ALA A 192 -14.20 3.40 -1.73
CA ALA A 192 -13.56 2.08 -1.75
C ALA A 192 -14.38 1.03 -2.51
N ALA A 193 -15.68 1.25 -2.70
CA ALA A 193 -16.56 0.32 -3.38
C ALA A 193 -16.62 0.57 -4.89
N SER A 194 -16.70 1.83 -5.29
CA SER A 194 -16.94 2.27 -6.67
C SER A 194 -15.71 2.88 -7.34
N GLY A 195 -14.67 3.20 -6.58
CA GLY A 195 -13.49 3.90 -7.10
C GLY A 195 -13.72 5.38 -7.42
N LYS A 196 -14.92 5.90 -7.17
CA LYS A 196 -15.27 7.29 -7.48
C LYS A 196 -14.44 8.26 -6.64
N LEU A 197 -13.88 9.29 -7.26
CA LEU A 197 -13.23 10.38 -6.53
C LEU A 197 -14.24 11.09 -5.63
N LEU A 198 -13.94 11.13 -4.33
CA LEU A 198 -14.72 11.81 -3.31
C LEU A 198 -14.14 13.20 -3.03
N ARG A 199 -12.82 13.30 -2.93
CA ARG A 199 -12.10 14.54 -2.63
C ARG A 199 -10.73 14.56 -3.28
N SER A 200 -10.28 15.74 -3.66
CA SER A 200 -8.91 16.02 -4.10
C SER A 200 -8.40 17.24 -3.34
N GLN A 201 -7.22 17.12 -2.74
CA GLN A 201 -6.54 18.22 -2.05
C GLN A 201 -5.12 18.32 -2.58
N PHE A 202 -4.66 19.55 -2.77
CA PHE A 202 -3.26 19.83 -3.06
C PHE A 202 -2.62 20.62 -1.93
N PHE A 203 -1.30 20.44 -1.79
CA PHE A 203 -0.46 21.22 -0.90
C PHE A 203 0.86 21.54 -1.62
N LEU A 204 1.51 22.62 -1.17
CA LEU A 204 2.83 23.01 -1.64
C LEU A 204 3.84 22.54 -0.61
N LEU A 205 4.84 21.79 -1.07
CA LEU A 205 6.02 21.47 -0.25
C LEU A 205 7.06 22.56 -0.46
N ASP A 206 7.33 23.34 0.58
CA ASP A 206 8.46 24.25 0.54
C ASP A 206 9.77 23.43 0.50
N GLU A 207 10.62 23.73 -0.47
CA GLU A 207 11.97 23.16 -0.51
C GLU A 207 12.75 23.73 0.68
N ALA A 208 13.19 22.86 1.60
CA ALA A 208 14.05 23.32 2.68
C ALA A 208 15.36 23.89 2.09
N GLU A 209 15.91 24.93 2.74
CA GLU A 209 17.24 25.45 2.40
C GLU A 209 18.26 24.28 2.34
N GLY A 210 18.84 24.05 1.16
CA GLY A 210 19.79 22.95 0.92
C GLY A 210 19.29 21.82 0.02
N GLY A 211 18.08 21.91 -0.55
CA GLY A 211 17.61 20.99 -1.60
C GLY A 211 17.25 19.58 -1.10
N VAL A 212 17.09 19.41 0.21
CA VAL A 212 16.55 18.18 0.80
C VAL A 212 15.05 18.40 1.01
N PRO A 213 14.16 17.71 0.27
CA PRO A 213 12.74 17.75 0.58
C PRO A 213 12.54 17.20 1.98
N GLN A 214 12.12 18.04 2.94
CA GLN A 214 11.72 17.58 4.26
C GLN A 214 10.29 17.07 4.19
N LEU A 215 10.13 15.79 3.88
CA LEU A 215 8.89 15.08 4.16
C LEU A 215 8.96 14.54 5.59
N LEU A 216 8.44 15.29 6.55
CA LEU A 216 8.14 14.80 7.90
C LEU A 216 6.68 14.33 7.91
N LEU A 217 6.44 13.07 7.57
CA LEU A 217 5.18 12.40 7.88
C LEU A 217 5.33 11.72 9.25
N SER A 218 5.10 12.49 10.30
CA SER A 218 4.68 11.94 11.58
C SER A 218 3.23 11.51 11.43
N GLU A 219 2.99 10.20 11.48
CA GLU A 219 1.71 9.56 11.83
C GLU A 219 0.45 10.30 11.34
N ILE A 220 -0.15 9.83 10.25
CA ILE A 220 -1.58 10.09 10.03
C ILE A 220 -2.29 9.27 11.12
N ALA A 221 -2.43 9.85 12.31
CA ALA A 221 -3.15 9.22 13.39
C ALA A 221 -4.58 8.98 12.90
N ALA A 222 -4.99 7.71 12.83
CA ALA A 222 -6.38 7.38 12.64
C ALA A 222 -7.13 7.90 13.86
N LEU A 223 -7.88 8.98 13.68
CA LEU A 223 -8.73 9.53 14.72
C LEU A 223 -9.72 8.45 15.14
N ASP A 224 -9.96 8.33 16.45
CA ASP A 224 -11.03 7.49 16.95
C ASP A 224 -12.41 8.06 16.55
N ALA A 225 -13.48 7.39 16.97
CA ALA A 225 -14.85 7.82 16.68
C ALA A 225 -15.21 9.20 17.29
N GLU A 226 -14.35 9.78 18.13
CA GLU A 226 -14.50 11.11 18.74
C GLU A 226 -13.61 12.18 18.09
N GLY A 227 -12.82 11.82 17.07
CA GLY A 227 -11.96 12.76 16.35
C GLY A 227 -10.63 13.04 17.07
N LEU A 228 -10.19 12.17 17.99
CA LEU A 228 -8.94 12.34 18.71
C LEU A 228 -7.85 11.38 18.21
N ALA A 229 -6.68 11.95 17.96
CA ALA A 229 -5.42 11.23 17.85
C ALA A 229 -4.96 10.91 19.27
N GLY A 230 -4.89 9.63 19.62
CA GLY A 230 -4.32 9.19 20.90
C GLY A 230 -2.84 9.50 21.00
#